data_AF-U2SSN2-F1
#
_entry.id   AF-U2SSN2-F1
#
_cell.length_a   1.000
_cell.length_b   1.000
_cell.length_c   1.000
_cell.angle_alpha   90.00
_cell.angle_beta   90.00
_cell.angle_gamma   90.00
#
_symmetry.space_group_name_H-M   'P 1'
#
loop_
_entity.id
_entity.type
_entity.pdbx_description
1 polymer ?
#
loop_
_entity_poly.entity_id
_entity_poly.type
_entity_poly.pdbx_seq_one_letter_code
_entity_poly.pdbx_strand_id
1 'polypeptide(L)'
;MLKLRKSGGTFDLDFLKKKISDLERKTFDQNFWNNDRSKDILKELNSRKKILEEYEKINSMNEDVIMLIEFVEMGDTSYTNELEEKIVETENEIQGFKIKLLLDEKYDMNDVILTINSGAGGTEACDWAEMLYRMYDRWSYHNGFKVEILDSTSGEETGIKSITLNIKGNYAYGYLKGEKGVHRLVRISPFDSNGKRHTSFAAVNVVPEIDDDVSIEIKTEDLKIDTYRASGAGGQHINTTDSAVRITHIPTNTVVTCQKERSQIKNRETAMKILKSKLFEMELEKREKEMEDLKGTDSKIEWGSQIRSYVFHPYKMVKDHRTKAEEGNVDKVMDGDINNFINEYLKFYKG
;
A
#
# COMPACT_ATOMS: atom_id res chain seq x y z
N MET A 1 0.41 -38.04 2.20
CA MET A 1 0.64 -37.74 0.76
C MET A 1 0.17 -36.30 0.46
N LEU A 2 0.92 -35.29 0.91
CA LEU A 2 0.67 -33.87 0.63
C LEU A 2 1.15 -33.57 -0.81
N LYS A 3 0.43 -34.11 -1.79
CA LYS A 3 0.61 -33.67 -3.16
C LYS A 3 0.08 -32.23 -3.23
N LEU A 4 0.99 -31.27 -3.40
CA LEU A 4 0.74 -29.98 -4.07
C LEU A 4 0.27 -30.18 -5.54
N ARG A 5 -0.37 -31.32 -5.87
CA ARG A 5 -1.03 -31.52 -7.15
C ARG A 5 -2.32 -30.74 -7.13
N LYS A 6 -2.27 -29.61 -7.83
CA LYS A 6 -3.40 -28.74 -8.15
C LYS A 6 -3.89 -27.94 -6.95
N SER A 7 -3.10 -26.98 -6.50
CA SER A 7 -3.68 -25.65 -6.26
C SER A 7 -4.34 -25.23 -7.58
N GLY A 8 -5.64 -25.49 -7.69
CA GLY A 8 -6.40 -25.21 -8.90
C GLY A 8 -6.28 -23.74 -9.29
N GLY A 9 -5.65 -23.49 -10.44
CA GLY A 9 -6.07 -22.42 -11.34
C GLY A 9 -5.41 -21.05 -11.27
N THR A 10 -4.60 -20.69 -10.25
CA THR A 10 -4.12 -19.29 -10.14
C THR A 10 -2.61 -19.08 -10.18
N PHE A 11 -1.78 -20.11 -10.03
CA PHE A 11 -0.32 -19.97 -10.14
C PHE A 11 0.23 -20.85 -11.27
N ASP A 12 0.30 -20.28 -12.47
CA ASP A 12 0.90 -20.92 -13.63
C ASP A 12 2.42 -20.70 -13.61
N LEU A 13 3.13 -21.72 -13.14
CA LEU A 13 4.58 -21.71 -12.95
C LEU A 13 5.33 -21.63 -14.27
N ASP A 14 4.80 -22.26 -15.32
CA ASP A 14 5.35 -22.21 -16.67
C ASP A 14 5.18 -20.80 -17.25
N PHE A 15 4.00 -20.18 -17.03
CA PHE A 15 3.79 -18.79 -17.38
C PHE A 15 4.71 -17.83 -16.61
N LEU A 16 4.92 -18.06 -15.32
CA LEU A 16 5.83 -17.24 -14.51
C LEU A 16 7.27 -17.33 -15.03
N LYS A 17 7.79 -18.54 -15.26
CA LYS A 17 9.13 -18.76 -15.82
C LYS A 17 9.29 -18.13 -17.19
N LYS A 18 8.28 -18.27 -18.07
CA LYS A 18 8.27 -17.64 -19.39
C LYS A 18 8.27 -16.12 -19.29
N LYS A 19 7.47 -15.54 -18.38
CA LYS A 19 7.40 -14.09 -18.19
C LYS A 19 8.67 -13.52 -17.58
N ILE A 20 9.34 -14.25 -16.69
CA ILE A 20 10.69 -13.90 -16.20
C ILE A 20 11.67 -13.88 -17.39
N SER A 21 11.67 -14.92 -18.22
CA SER A 21 12.54 -14.99 -19.40
C SER A 21 12.27 -13.85 -20.40
N ASP A 22 11.00 -13.50 -20.63
CA ASP A 22 10.62 -12.38 -21.49
C ASP A 22 11.07 -11.03 -20.91
N LEU A 23 10.98 -10.83 -19.59
CA LEU A 23 11.46 -9.62 -18.91
C LEU A 23 12.99 -9.55 -18.92
N GLU A 24 13.69 -10.67 -18.68
CA GLU A 24 15.14 -10.76 -18.84
C GLU A 24 15.57 -10.41 -20.26
N ARG A 25 14.87 -10.93 -21.27
CA ARG A 25 15.15 -10.60 -22.67
C ARG A 25 15.08 -9.10 -22.95
N LYS A 26 14.10 -8.39 -22.36
CA LYS A 26 13.99 -6.93 -22.46
C LYS A 26 15.15 -6.20 -21.79
N THR A 27 15.74 -6.75 -20.73
CA THR A 27 16.93 -6.14 -20.08
C THR A 27 18.19 -6.20 -20.95
N PHE A 28 18.25 -7.12 -21.92
CA PHE A 28 19.38 -7.24 -22.85
C PHE A 28 19.31 -6.28 -24.06
N ASP A 29 18.20 -5.55 -24.25
CA ASP A 29 18.09 -4.58 -25.34
C ASP A 29 19.00 -3.36 -25.10
N GLN A 30 19.73 -2.92 -26.14
CA GLN A 30 20.68 -1.80 -26.06
C GLN A 30 20.05 -0.46 -25.62
N ASN A 31 18.76 -0.27 -25.89
CA ASN A 31 18.01 0.94 -25.52
C ASN A 31 17.29 0.82 -24.17
N PHE A 32 17.44 -0.30 -23.45
CA PHE A 32 16.75 -0.52 -22.18
C PHE A 32 17.12 0.59 -21.18
N TRP A 33 18.40 0.73 -20.85
CA TRP A 33 18.91 1.70 -19.86
C TRP A 33 18.60 3.17 -20.15
N ASN A 34 18.21 3.52 -21.38
CA ASN A 34 17.86 4.89 -21.76
C ASN A 34 16.38 5.23 -21.52
N ASN A 35 15.58 4.28 -21.03
CA ASN A 35 14.13 4.44 -20.86
C ASN A 35 13.78 4.51 -19.37
N ASP A 36 12.93 5.45 -18.96
CA ASP A 36 12.51 5.58 -17.55
C ASP A 36 11.80 4.33 -17.00
N ARG A 37 11.20 3.54 -17.89
CA ARG A 37 10.54 2.25 -17.57
C ARG A 37 11.50 1.13 -17.16
N SER A 38 12.81 1.33 -17.26
CA SER A 38 13.82 0.33 -16.87
C SER A 38 13.71 -0.06 -15.41
N LYS A 39 13.48 0.93 -14.54
CA LYS A 39 13.40 0.73 -13.09
C LYS A 39 12.19 -0.13 -12.73
N ASP A 40 11.05 0.15 -13.33
CA ASP A 40 9.81 -0.62 -13.10
C ASP A 40 9.95 -2.07 -13.59
N ILE A 41 10.55 -2.26 -14.77
CA ILE A 41 10.77 -3.61 -15.34
C ILE A 41 11.73 -4.41 -14.46
N LEU A 42 12.80 -3.80 -13.94
CA LEU A 42 13.73 -4.44 -13.01
C LEU A 42 13.04 -4.77 -11.66
N LYS A 43 12.20 -3.87 -11.14
CA LYS A 43 11.41 -4.09 -9.92
C LYS A 43 10.45 -5.27 -10.09
N GLU A 44 9.74 -5.33 -11.22
CA GLU A 44 8.83 -6.44 -11.57
C GLU A 44 9.59 -7.76 -11.77
N LEU A 45 10.76 -7.72 -12.42
CA LEU A 45 11.58 -8.92 -12.62
C LEU A 45 12.09 -9.47 -11.29
N ASN A 46 12.62 -8.61 -10.42
CA ASN A 46 13.11 -9.02 -9.10
C ASN A 46 12.00 -9.58 -8.21
N SER A 47 10.81 -8.98 -8.23
CA SER A 47 9.68 -9.48 -7.45
C SER A 47 9.23 -10.86 -7.92
N ARG A 48 9.13 -11.07 -9.24
CA ARG A 48 8.79 -12.38 -9.82
C ARG A 48 9.84 -13.44 -9.55
N LYS A 49 11.13 -13.10 -9.65
CA LYS A 49 12.23 -14.02 -9.30
C LYS A 49 12.16 -14.44 -7.84
N LYS A 50 11.92 -13.49 -6.94
CA LYS A 50 11.78 -13.79 -5.51
C LYS A 50 10.65 -14.77 -5.22
N ILE A 51 9.50 -14.63 -5.90
CA ILE A 51 8.39 -15.59 -5.77
C ILE A 51 8.81 -16.99 -6.27
N LEU A 52 9.57 -17.07 -7.37
CA LEU A 52 10.07 -18.34 -7.89
C LEU A 52 11.07 -18.99 -6.92
N GLU A 53 12.02 -18.23 -6.38
CA GLU A 53 12.99 -18.71 -5.38
C GLU A 53 12.30 -19.21 -4.11
N GLU A 54 11.28 -18.48 -3.62
CA GLU A 54 10.48 -18.92 -2.47
C GLU A 54 9.73 -20.22 -2.77
N TYR A 55 9.17 -20.37 -3.97
CA TYR A 55 8.53 -21.62 -4.39
C TYR A 55 9.52 -22.79 -4.43
N GLU A 56 10.71 -22.58 -5.01
CA GLU A 56 11.74 -23.63 -5.10
C GLU A 56 12.25 -24.04 -3.72
N LYS A 57 12.40 -23.07 -2.79
CA LYS A 57 12.70 -23.35 -1.37
C LYS A 57 11.64 -24.24 -0.73
N ILE A 58 10.36 -23.90 -0.88
CA ILE A 58 9.24 -24.68 -0.33
C ILE A 58 9.18 -26.08 -0.97
N ASN A 59 9.48 -26.19 -2.27
CA ASN A 59 9.52 -27.50 -2.93
C ASN A 59 10.65 -28.37 -2.38
N SER A 60 11.85 -27.81 -2.16
CA SER A 60 12.96 -28.50 -1.51
C SER A 60 12.62 -28.95 -0.08
N MET A 61 11.96 -28.10 0.70
CA MET A 61 11.52 -28.47 2.06
C MET A 61 10.49 -29.61 2.03
N ASN A 62 9.57 -29.60 1.07
CA ASN A 62 8.62 -30.70 0.89
C ASN A 62 9.32 -32.00 0.48
N GLU A 63 10.33 -31.95 -0.38
CA GLU A 63 11.13 -33.12 -0.76
C GLU A 63 11.87 -33.71 0.44
N ASP A 64 12.45 -32.85 1.30
CA ASP A 64 13.07 -33.30 2.55
C ASP A 64 12.07 -33.98 3.50
N VAL A 65 10.88 -33.40 3.66
CA VAL A 65 9.82 -34.01 4.48
C VAL A 65 9.41 -35.38 3.92
N ILE A 66 9.33 -35.52 2.60
CA ILE A 66 9.04 -36.82 1.95
C ILE A 66 10.16 -37.83 2.24
N MET A 67 11.43 -37.44 2.14
CA MET A 67 12.55 -38.32 2.48
C MET A 67 12.51 -38.77 3.95
N LEU A 68 12.20 -37.86 4.88
CA LEU A 68 12.05 -38.19 6.30
C LEU A 68 10.87 -39.16 6.55
N ILE A 69 9.75 -38.99 5.86
CA ILE A 69 8.62 -39.94 5.92
C ILE A 69 9.07 -41.33 5.46
N GLU A 70 9.82 -41.43 4.36
CA GLU A 70 10.33 -42.70 3.86
C GLU A 70 11.26 -43.39 4.88
N PHE A 71 12.13 -42.65 5.57
CA PHE A 71 12.99 -43.21 6.63
C PHE A 71 12.19 -43.72 7.84
N VAL A 72 11.15 -43.01 8.24
CA VAL A 72 10.26 -43.43 9.33
C VAL A 72 9.45 -44.67 8.94
N GLU A 73 8.96 -44.75 7.70
CA GLU A 73 8.26 -45.93 7.17
C GLU A 73 9.18 -47.17 7.10
N MET A 74 10.50 -46.96 6.92
CA MET A 74 11.52 -48.01 6.99
C MET A 74 11.86 -48.47 8.42
N GLY A 75 11.28 -47.83 9.44
CA GLY A 75 11.33 -48.29 10.83
C GLY A 75 12.33 -47.55 11.74
N ASP A 76 12.94 -46.46 11.29
CA ASP A 76 13.84 -45.65 12.13
C ASP A 76 13.04 -44.58 12.90
N THR A 77 12.63 -44.93 14.12
CA THR A 77 11.84 -44.05 15.00
C THR A 77 12.62 -42.86 15.55
N SER A 78 13.93 -42.76 15.28
CA SER A 78 14.74 -41.63 15.72
C SER A 78 14.38 -40.32 15.01
N TYR A 79 13.81 -40.40 13.80
CA TYR A 79 13.47 -39.26 12.96
C TYR A 79 12.04 -38.72 13.17
N THR A 80 11.23 -39.34 14.04
CA THR A 80 9.82 -38.94 14.18
C THR A 80 9.66 -37.52 14.73
N ASN A 81 10.50 -37.13 15.71
CA ASN A 81 10.44 -35.78 16.28
C ASN A 81 10.93 -34.72 15.26
N GLU A 82 12.01 -35.03 14.53
CA GLU A 82 12.53 -34.15 13.47
C GLU A 82 11.51 -33.98 12.34
N LEU A 83 10.78 -35.05 12.00
CA LEU A 83 9.70 -35.01 11.02
C LEU A 83 8.55 -34.10 11.49
N GLU A 84 8.11 -34.21 12.74
CA GLU A 84 7.04 -33.35 13.27
C GLU A 84 7.42 -31.87 13.23
N GLU A 85 8.62 -31.51 13.67
CA GLU A 85 9.13 -30.13 13.60
C GLU A 85 9.18 -29.62 12.16
N LYS A 86 9.72 -30.42 11.23
CA LYS A 86 9.87 -30.02 9.82
C LYS A 86 8.53 -29.92 9.09
N ILE A 87 7.54 -30.73 9.45
CA ILE A 87 6.16 -30.60 8.94
C ILE A 87 5.56 -29.26 9.38
N VAL A 88 5.66 -28.90 10.66
CA VAL A 88 5.12 -27.64 11.18
C VAL A 88 5.79 -26.44 10.53
N GLU A 89 7.12 -26.48 10.38
CA GLU A 89 7.87 -25.43 9.70
C GLU A 89 7.44 -25.28 8.23
N THR A 90 7.36 -26.40 7.50
CA THR A 90 6.95 -26.41 6.09
C THR A 90 5.51 -25.93 5.92
N GLU A 91 4.60 -26.29 6.83
CA GLU A 91 3.22 -25.83 6.81
C GLU A 91 3.12 -24.31 7.01
N ASN A 92 3.89 -23.75 7.95
CA ASN A 92 3.94 -22.30 8.19
C ASN A 92 4.48 -21.55 6.97
N GLU A 93 5.53 -22.04 6.32
CA GLU A 93 6.09 -21.45 5.10
C GLU A 93 5.10 -21.52 3.92
N ILE A 94 4.41 -22.66 3.75
CA ILE A 94 3.35 -22.80 2.73
C ILE A 94 2.21 -21.81 2.98
N GLN A 95 1.79 -21.64 4.24
CA GLN A 95 0.75 -20.67 4.58
C GLN A 95 1.21 -19.23 4.29
N GLY A 96 2.43 -18.87 4.68
CA GLY A 96 3.03 -17.57 4.37
C GLY A 96 3.09 -17.30 2.87
N PHE A 97 3.51 -18.28 2.08
CA PHE A 97 3.55 -18.16 0.61
C PHE A 97 2.16 -18.00 0.00
N LYS A 98 1.15 -18.76 0.47
CA LYS A 98 -0.23 -18.59 0.02
C LYS A 98 -0.74 -17.18 0.25
N ILE A 99 -0.42 -16.57 1.40
CA ILE A 99 -0.82 -15.19 1.70
C ILE A 99 -0.14 -14.20 0.74
N LYS A 100 1.16 -14.36 0.48
CA LYS A 100 1.88 -13.54 -0.50
C LYS A 100 1.27 -13.64 -1.91
N LEU A 101 0.78 -14.82 -2.30
CA LEU A 101 0.08 -14.98 -3.58
C LEU A 101 -1.25 -14.21 -3.65
N LEU A 102 -1.89 -13.91 -2.51
CA LEU A 102 -3.08 -13.06 -2.47
C LEU A 102 -2.76 -11.57 -2.62
N LEU A 103 -1.49 -11.18 -2.49
CA LEU A 103 -1.00 -9.80 -2.58
C LEU A 103 -0.59 -9.45 -4.01
N ASP A 104 -1.57 -9.44 -4.92
CA ASP A 104 -1.38 -9.22 -6.36
C ASP A 104 -1.82 -7.81 -6.84
N GLU A 105 -2.17 -6.90 -5.94
CA GLU A 105 -2.64 -5.56 -6.31
C GLU A 105 -1.50 -4.61 -6.66
N LYS A 106 -1.84 -3.56 -7.43
CA LYS A 106 -0.90 -2.58 -7.99
C LYS A 106 0.04 -1.97 -6.94
N TYR A 107 -0.47 -1.71 -5.74
CA TYR A 107 0.26 -1.03 -4.67
C TYR A 107 0.67 -1.96 -3.52
N ASP A 108 0.36 -3.26 -3.58
CA ASP A 108 0.62 -4.18 -2.47
C ASP A 108 2.10 -4.22 -2.09
N MET A 109 3.00 -4.11 -3.08
CA MET A 109 4.45 -4.11 -2.89
C MET A 109 5.03 -2.81 -2.31
N ASN A 110 4.26 -1.73 -2.28
CA ASN A 110 4.76 -0.44 -1.85
C ASN A 110 4.94 -0.38 -0.33
N ASP A 111 5.82 0.54 0.08
CA ASP A 111 5.90 1.00 1.45
C ASP A 111 4.56 1.66 1.84
N VAL A 112 4.31 1.82 3.13
CA VAL A 112 3.00 2.25 3.62
C VAL A 112 3.10 3.38 4.63
N ILE A 113 2.26 4.38 4.40
CA ILE A 113 2.04 5.47 5.33
C ILE A 113 0.80 5.11 6.16
N LEU A 114 1.02 4.87 7.44
CA LEU A 114 0.00 4.54 8.42
C LEU A 114 -0.23 5.75 9.32
N THR A 115 -1.46 6.27 9.32
CA THR A 115 -1.85 7.40 10.17
C THR A 115 -2.88 6.93 11.19
N ILE A 116 -2.63 7.18 12.46
CA ILE A 116 -3.54 6.87 13.57
C ILE A 116 -4.05 8.18 14.14
N ASN A 117 -5.36 8.33 14.20
CA ASN A 117 -6.03 9.50 14.76
C ASN A 117 -6.91 9.10 15.94
N SER A 118 -6.73 9.76 17.08
CA SER A 118 -7.61 9.59 18.23
C SER A 118 -9.02 10.09 17.90
N GLY A 119 -10.04 9.31 18.26
CA GLY A 119 -11.44 9.66 18.07
C GLY A 119 -11.99 10.57 19.17
N ALA A 120 -13.33 10.68 19.21
CA ALA A 120 -14.03 11.36 20.29
C ALA A 120 -13.90 10.53 21.59
N GLY A 121 -13.17 11.07 22.56
CA GLY A 121 -12.97 10.43 23.87
C GLY A 121 -11.92 11.09 24.77
N GLY A 122 -11.40 12.27 24.40
CA GLY A 122 -10.43 13.02 25.18
C GLY A 122 -9.14 12.22 25.42
N THR A 123 -8.68 12.22 26.66
CA THR A 123 -7.47 11.53 27.11
C THR A 123 -7.49 10.02 26.92
N GLU A 124 -8.64 9.36 27.14
CA GLU A 124 -8.75 7.91 26.95
C GLU A 124 -8.62 7.49 25.48
N ALA A 125 -9.12 8.32 24.55
CA ALA A 125 -8.93 8.08 23.11
C ALA A 125 -7.49 8.34 22.66
N CYS A 126 -6.80 9.30 23.29
CA CYS A 126 -5.39 9.57 23.02
C CYS A 126 -4.49 8.42 23.51
N ASP A 127 -4.76 7.88 24.70
CA ASP A 127 -4.05 6.69 25.21
C ASP A 127 -4.31 5.47 24.32
N TRP A 128 -5.54 5.30 23.84
CA TRP A 128 -5.84 4.21 22.90
C TRP A 128 -5.07 4.33 21.57
N ALA A 129 -4.95 5.53 21.02
CA ALA A 129 -4.15 5.76 19.82
C ALA A 129 -2.65 5.44 20.06
N GLU A 130 -2.12 5.76 21.24
CA GLU A 130 -0.76 5.38 21.63
C GLU A 130 -0.60 3.86 21.74
N MET A 131 -1.57 3.16 22.34
CA MET A 131 -1.57 1.70 22.42
C MET A 131 -1.57 1.05 21.03
N LEU A 132 -2.35 1.58 20.08
CA LEU A 132 -2.36 1.11 18.69
C LEU A 132 -1.03 1.38 17.99
N TYR A 133 -0.44 2.57 18.18
CA TYR A 133 0.89 2.86 17.67
C TYR A 133 1.90 1.81 18.13
N ARG A 134 1.92 1.51 19.44
CA ARG A 134 2.84 0.54 20.02
C ARG A 134 2.62 -0.89 19.50
N MET A 135 1.37 -1.25 19.22
CA MET A 135 1.01 -2.52 18.59
C MET A 135 1.58 -2.63 17.17
N TYR A 136 1.40 -1.59 16.34
CA TYR A 136 1.92 -1.59 14.96
C TYR A 136 3.43 -1.47 14.89
N ASP A 137 4.06 -0.73 15.79
CA ASP A 137 5.51 -0.62 15.91
C ASP A 137 6.14 -2.00 16.21
N ARG A 138 5.58 -2.72 17.19
CA ARG A 138 6.01 -4.10 17.51
C ARG A 138 5.76 -5.08 16.38
N TRP A 139 4.58 -5.05 15.77
CA TRP A 139 4.27 -5.89 14.61
C TRP A 139 5.28 -5.65 13.48
N SER A 140 5.61 -4.39 13.22
CA SER A 140 6.58 -4.01 12.19
C SER A 140 7.97 -4.55 12.51
N TYR A 141 8.41 -4.43 13.77
CA TYR A 141 9.68 -4.99 14.23
C TYR A 141 9.73 -6.52 14.09
N HIS A 142 8.67 -7.23 14.49
CA HIS A 142 8.59 -8.69 14.38
C HIS A 142 8.66 -9.20 12.94
N ASN A 143 8.09 -8.45 12.00
CA ASN A 143 8.10 -8.79 10.57
C ASN A 143 9.33 -8.24 9.82
N GLY A 144 10.26 -7.58 10.51
CA GLY A 144 11.49 -7.04 9.91
C GLY A 144 11.27 -5.79 9.06
N PHE A 145 10.18 -5.06 9.28
CA PHE A 145 9.91 -3.78 8.63
C PHE A 145 10.60 -2.63 9.37
N LYS A 146 11.01 -1.61 8.61
CA LYS A 146 11.62 -0.41 9.18
C LYS A 146 10.55 0.65 9.38
N VAL A 147 10.35 1.09 10.63
CA VAL A 147 9.40 2.15 10.98
C VAL A 147 10.13 3.48 11.09
N GLU A 148 9.62 4.50 10.41
CA GLU A 148 10.04 5.89 10.50
C GLU A 148 8.85 6.76 10.91
N ILE A 149 8.98 7.55 11.96
CA ILE A 149 7.91 8.47 12.39
C ILE A 149 8.02 9.73 11.54
N LEU A 150 6.99 10.04 10.75
CA LEU A 150 6.94 11.23 9.90
C LEU A 150 6.40 12.44 10.66
N ASP A 151 5.34 12.24 11.42
CA ASP A 151 4.70 13.29 12.22
C ASP A 151 4.06 12.69 13.48
N SER A 152 4.05 13.47 14.56
CA SER A 152 3.44 13.05 15.82
C SER A 152 2.93 14.25 16.60
N THR A 153 1.65 14.22 16.93
CA THR A 153 0.97 15.20 17.79
C THR A 153 0.55 14.53 19.09
N SER A 154 1.14 14.95 20.21
CA SER A 154 0.79 14.46 21.55
C SER A 154 -0.60 14.92 21.99
N GLY A 155 -1.24 14.16 22.87
CA GLY A 155 -2.45 14.58 23.57
C GLY A 155 -2.17 15.67 24.61
N GLU A 156 -3.22 16.32 25.10
CA GLU A 156 -3.09 17.46 26.06
C GLU A 156 -2.55 17.02 27.43
N GLU A 157 -2.93 15.83 27.92
CA GLU A 157 -2.46 15.30 29.21
C GLU A 157 -1.69 13.98 29.05
N THR A 158 -2.17 13.08 28.18
CA THR A 158 -1.60 11.75 27.97
C THR A 158 -1.93 11.25 26.57
N GLY A 159 -1.17 10.27 26.08
CA GLY A 159 -1.41 9.65 24.79
C GLY A 159 -0.99 10.49 23.59
N ILE A 160 -1.47 10.05 22.44
CA ILE A 160 -1.19 10.63 21.13
C ILE A 160 -2.51 11.03 20.48
N LYS A 161 -2.60 12.26 19.96
CA LYS A 161 -3.77 12.71 19.21
C LYS A 161 -3.73 12.25 17.76
N SER A 162 -2.58 12.38 17.13
CA SER A 162 -2.34 11.92 15.77
C SER A 162 -0.88 11.49 15.61
N ILE A 163 -0.63 10.40 14.90
CA ILE A 163 0.72 9.96 14.54
C ILE A 163 0.72 9.38 13.13
N THR A 164 1.73 9.74 12.35
CA THR A 164 1.95 9.23 11.00
C THR A 164 3.28 8.50 10.95
N LEU A 165 3.21 7.24 10.56
CA LEU A 165 4.34 6.32 10.43
C LEU A 165 4.56 6.01 8.95
N ASN A 166 5.80 5.97 8.53
CA ASN A 166 6.22 5.33 7.29
C ASN A 166 6.82 3.97 7.64
N ILE A 167 6.18 2.89 7.19
CA ILE A 167 6.64 1.51 7.37
C ILE A 167 7.20 1.04 6.03
N LYS A 168 8.52 0.91 6.00
CA LYS A 168 9.29 0.50 4.81
C LYS A 168 9.51 -0.99 4.80
N GLY A 169 9.14 -1.63 3.71
CA GLY A 169 9.18 -3.07 3.58
C GLY A 169 8.46 -3.63 2.37
N ASN A 170 8.96 -4.76 1.88
CA ASN A 170 8.28 -5.50 0.82
C ASN A 170 6.89 -5.95 1.30
N TYR A 171 5.87 -5.63 0.51
CA TYR A 171 4.48 -5.98 0.79
C TYR A 171 3.86 -5.27 2.01
N ALA A 172 4.48 -4.21 2.55
CA ALA A 172 4.01 -3.55 3.76
C ALA A 172 2.58 -3.02 3.61
N TYR A 173 2.27 -2.35 2.49
CA TYR A 173 0.90 -1.92 2.19
C TYR A 173 -0.06 -3.09 2.06
N GLY A 174 0.34 -4.15 1.34
CA GLY A 174 -0.48 -5.33 1.13
C GLY A 174 -0.94 -6.01 2.43
N TYR A 175 -0.08 -6.08 3.44
CA TYR A 175 -0.46 -6.60 4.75
C TYR A 175 -1.35 -5.63 5.54
N LEU A 176 -1.01 -4.35 5.56
CA LEU A 176 -1.70 -3.36 6.40
C LEU A 176 -2.99 -2.81 5.79
N LYS A 177 -3.31 -3.07 4.51
CA LYS A 177 -4.55 -2.57 3.87
C LYS A 177 -5.82 -2.99 4.62
N GLY A 178 -5.79 -4.16 5.26
CA GLY A 178 -6.88 -4.66 6.09
C GLY A 178 -7.07 -3.92 7.41
N GLU A 179 -6.10 -3.12 7.84
CA GLU A 179 -6.14 -2.38 9.10
C GLU A 179 -6.82 -1.01 8.96
N LYS A 180 -7.19 -0.62 7.73
CA LYS A 180 -7.92 0.61 7.50
C LYS A 180 -9.31 0.57 8.11
N GLY A 181 -9.59 1.47 9.05
CA GLY A 181 -10.90 1.66 9.66
C GLY A 181 -10.84 2.08 11.14
N VAL A 182 -11.97 1.97 11.83
CA VAL A 182 -12.10 2.39 13.23
C VAL A 182 -11.87 1.22 14.17
N HIS A 183 -10.91 1.37 15.08
CA HIS A 183 -10.57 0.42 16.13
C HIS A 183 -11.21 0.87 17.44
N ARG A 184 -12.04 -0.01 18.02
CA ARG A 184 -12.79 0.28 19.25
C ARG A 184 -12.14 -0.39 20.45
N LEU A 185 -11.83 0.37 21.49
CA LEU A 185 -11.39 -0.13 22.79
C LEU A 185 -12.52 -0.10 23.80
N VAL A 186 -12.62 -1.13 24.63
CA VAL A 186 -13.53 -1.19 25.76
C VAL A 186 -12.80 -1.71 27.00
N ARG A 187 -12.54 -0.81 27.96
CA ARG A 187 -11.85 -1.13 29.21
C ARG A 187 -12.36 -0.29 30.37
N ILE A 188 -11.89 -0.59 31.58
CA ILE A 188 -12.02 0.34 32.72
C ILE A 188 -10.91 1.37 32.55
N SER A 189 -11.28 2.65 32.45
CA SER A 189 -10.30 3.71 32.22
C SER A 189 -9.45 3.90 33.49
N PRO A 190 -8.11 3.95 33.38
CA PRO A 190 -7.24 4.32 34.50
C PRO A 190 -7.34 5.81 34.85
N PHE A 191 -7.92 6.64 33.97
CA PHE A 191 -8.04 8.09 34.14
C PHE A 191 -9.38 8.50 34.76
N ASP A 192 -10.36 7.60 34.86
CA ASP A 192 -11.62 7.87 35.54
C ASP A 192 -11.57 7.40 37.00
N SER A 193 -11.60 8.35 37.93
CA SER A 193 -11.59 8.11 39.38
C SER A 193 -12.73 7.20 39.86
N ASN A 194 -13.82 7.08 39.11
CA ASN A 194 -14.95 6.21 39.45
C ASN A 194 -14.81 4.77 38.94
N GLY A 195 -13.74 4.44 38.21
CA GLY A 195 -13.53 3.10 37.63
C GLY A 195 -14.64 2.68 36.67
N LYS A 196 -15.27 3.63 35.96
CA LYS A 196 -16.32 3.28 35.01
C LYS A 196 -15.72 2.64 33.77
N ARG A 197 -16.56 1.88 33.09
CA ARG A 197 -16.25 1.32 31.78
C ARG A 197 -16.34 2.42 30.74
N HIS A 198 -15.25 2.64 30.01
CA HIS A 198 -15.19 3.56 28.89
C HIS A 198 -15.15 2.81 27.57
N THR A 199 -15.64 3.46 26.51
CA THR A 199 -15.51 2.98 25.14
C THR A 199 -14.85 4.09 24.33
N SER A 200 -13.71 3.75 23.73
CA SER A 200 -12.89 4.69 22.97
C SER A 200 -12.73 4.23 21.54
N PHE A 201 -12.49 5.18 20.65
CA PHE A 201 -12.32 4.93 19.22
C PHE A 201 -11.04 5.59 18.76
N ALA A 202 -10.34 4.92 17.85
CA ALA A 202 -9.24 5.49 17.09
C ALA A 202 -9.39 5.05 15.63
N ALA A 203 -9.14 5.96 14.70
CA ALA A 203 -9.15 5.67 13.28
C ALA A 203 -7.73 5.38 12.81
N VAL A 204 -7.57 4.28 12.09
CA VAL A 204 -6.33 3.91 11.41
C VAL A 204 -6.58 4.09 9.92
N ASN A 205 -5.77 4.94 9.30
CA ASN A 205 -5.75 5.13 7.86
C ASN A 205 -4.45 4.54 7.30
N VAL A 206 -4.54 3.93 6.13
CA VAL A 206 -3.45 3.17 5.52
C VAL A 206 -3.40 3.54 4.05
N VAL A 207 -2.28 4.12 3.62
CA VAL A 207 -2.09 4.65 2.26
C VAL A 207 -0.74 4.16 1.73
N PRO A 208 -0.64 3.70 0.47
CA PRO A 208 0.64 3.30 -0.08
C PRO A 208 1.52 4.54 -0.30
N GLU A 209 2.82 4.42 -0.04
CA GLU A 209 3.81 5.40 -0.46
C GLU A 209 3.94 5.32 -1.99
N ILE A 210 3.78 6.45 -2.66
CA ILE A 210 3.90 6.59 -4.11
C ILE A 210 4.96 7.65 -4.37
N ASP A 211 5.96 7.34 -5.19
CA ASP A 211 7.01 8.30 -5.55
C ASP A 211 6.42 9.50 -6.33
N ASP A 212 6.87 10.69 -5.95
CA ASP A 212 6.37 12.00 -6.42
C ASP A 212 7.05 12.52 -7.71
N ASP A 213 7.76 11.67 -8.45
CA ASP A 213 8.41 12.09 -9.71
C ASP A 213 7.38 12.21 -10.85
N VAL A 214 6.62 13.31 -10.85
CA VAL A 214 5.72 13.68 -11.95
C VAL A 214 6.49 14.51 -12.98
N SER A 215 7.31 13.84 -13.79
CA SER A 215 7.91 14.46 -14.97
C SER A 215 6.96 14.40 -16.15
N ILE A 216 6.22 15.48 -16.41
CA ILE A 216 5.40 15.60 -17.62
C ILE A 216 6.30 15.97 -18.80
N GLU A 217 6.64 14.97 -19.60
CA GLU A 217 7.21 15.17 -20.93
C GLU A 217 6.10 15.44 -21.95
N ILE A 218 6.09 16.64 -22.51
CA ILE A 218 5.15 17.02 -23.56
C ILE A 218 5.81 16.76 -24.90
N LYS A 219 5.33 15.77 -25.64
CA LYS A 219 5.77 15.52 -27.02
C LYS A 219 5.19 16.58 -27.94
N THR A 220 5.99 17.04 -28.89
CA THR A 220 5.55 18.04 -29.89
C THR A 220 4.44 17.52 -30.81
N GLU A 221 4.34 16.20 -30.98
CA GLU A 221 3.33 15.52 -31.81
C GLU A 221 1.92 15.63 -31.21
N ASP A 222 1.82 15.76 -29.89
CA ASP A 222 0.56 15.86 -29.16
C ASP A 222 0.01 17.30 -29.11
N LEU A 223 0.70 18.25 -29.75
CA LEU A 223 0.38 19.67 -29.71
C LEU A 223 -0.11 20.17 -31.06
N LYS A 224 -1.29 20.77 -31.06
CA LYS A 224 -1.77 21.60 -32.16
C LYS A 224 -1.54 23.07 -31.84
N ILE A 225 -0.68 23.72 -32.62
CA ILE A 225 -0.33 25.14 -32.44
C ILE A 225 -1.00 25.96 -33.56
N ASP A 226 -1.96 26.79 -33.17
CA ASP A 226 -2.65 27.72 -34.08
C ASP A 226 -2.18 29.15 -33.78
N THR A 227 -1.88 29.93 -34.82
CA THR A 227 -1.48 31.34 -34.70
C THR A 227 -2.57 32.24 -35.26
N TYR A 228 -2.89 33.33 -34.56
CA TYR A 228 -3.96 34.24 -34.94
C TYR A 228 -3.66 35.68 -34.49
N ARG A 229 -4.50 36.64 -34.90
CA ARG A 229 -4.36 38.04 -34.50
C ARG A 229 -4.76 38.24 -33.05
N ALA A 230 -3.94 38.99 -32.31
CA ALA A 230 -4.24 39.33 -30.93
C ALA A 230 -5.51 40.20 -30.83
N SER A 231 -6.35 39.93 -29.84
CA SER A 231 -7.59 40.66 -29.62
C SER A 231 -7.38 41.75 -28.56
N GLY A 232 -7.53 43.03 -28.92
CA GLY A 232 -7.45 44.14 -27.95
C GLY A 232 -7.40 45.54 -28.57
N ALA A 233 -7.65 46.57 -27.75
CA ALA A 233 -7.52 47.96 -28.14
C ALA A 233 -6.04 48.36 -28.23
N GLY A 234 -5.45 48.30 -29.41
CA GLY A 234 -4.09 48.80 -29.61
C GLY A 234 -3.73 49.04 -31.07
N GLY A 235 -2.59 49.69 -31.29
CA GLY A 235 -2.19 50.32 -32.56
C GLY A 235 -1.98 49.37 -33.75
N GLN A 236 -1.51 49.92 -34.88
CA GLN A 236 -1.37 49.22 -36.17
C GLN A 236 -0.75 47.80 -36.10
N HIS A 237 0.19 47.57 -35.19
CA HIS A 237 0.87 46.28 -35.01
C HIS A 237 -0.07 45.14 -34.57
N ILE A 238 -1.14 45.42 -33.82
CA ILE A 238 -2.12 44.40 -33.38
C ILE A 238 -3.03 43.98 -34.54
N ASN A 239 -3.31 44.89 -35.48
CA ASN A 239 -4.21 44.64 -36.60
C ASN A 239 -3.54 44.00 -37.83
N THR A 240 -2.20 44.05 -37.91
CA THR A 240 -1.43 43.61 -39.08
C THR A 240 -0.61 42.34 -38.85
N THR A 241 -0.26 42.01 -37.61
CA THR A 241 0.65 40.90 -37.30
C THR A 241 -0.04 39.79 -36.50
N ASP A 242 0.12 38.54 -36.92
CA ASP A 242 -0.43 37.36 -36.26
C ASP A 242 0.47 36.92 -35.09
N SER A 243 0.45 37.71 -34.01
CA SER A 243 1.33 37.49 -32.85
C SER A 243 0.76 36.57 -31.77
N ALA A 244 -0.56 36.32 -31.74
CA ALA A 244 -1.18 35.48 -30.71
C ALA A 244 -1.05 33.99 -31.04
N VAL A 245 -0.82 33.17 -30.02
CA VAL A 245 -0.61 31.74 -30.15
C VAL A 245 -1.62 30.99 -29.28
N ARG A 246 -2.30 30.00 -29.87
CA ARG A 246 -3.12 29.01 -29.19
C ARG A 246 -2.43 27.66 -29.30
N ILE A 247 -2.26 26.99 -28.17
CA ILE A 247 -1.76 25.61 -28.13
C ILE A 247 -2.88 24.73 -27.57
N THR A 248 -3.18 23.66 -28.28
CA THR A 248 -4.13 22.63 -27.86
C THR A 248 -3.38 21.33 -27.67
N HIS A 249 -3.45 20.75 -26.48
CA HIS A 249 -2.96 19.40 -26.23
C HIS A 249 -4.04 18.41 -26.66
N ILE A 250 -3.79 17.65 -27.72
CA ILE A 250 -4.76 16.76 -28.37
C ILE A 250 -5.24 15.66 -27.39
N PRO A 251 -4.38 15.01 -26.59
CA PRO A 251 -4.81 13.94 -25.68
C PRO A 251 -5.75 14.41 -24.57
N THR A 252 -5.56 15.61 -24.03
CA THR A 252 -6.37 16.12 -22.90
C THR A 252 -7.40 17.17 -23.31
N ASN A 253 -7.43 17.58 -24.59
CA ASN A 253 -8.19 18.72 -25.10
C ASN A 253 -7.94 20.04 -24.34
N THR A 254 -6.80 20.18 -23.65
CA THR A 254 -6.47 21.39 -22.89
C THR A 254 -6.02 22.48 -23.84
N VAL A 255 -6.76 23.60 -23.87
CA VAL A 255 -6.45 24.75 -24.71
C VAL A 255 -5.83 25.87 -23.87
N VAL A 256 -4.72 26.43 -24.36
CA VAL A 256 -4.04 27.57 -23.78
C VAL A 256 -3.78 28.62 -24.85
N THR A 257 -3.99 29.89 -24.50
CA THR A 257 -3.76 31.02 -25.41
C THR A 257 -2.82 32.04 -24.77
N CYS A 258 -1.88 32.59 -25.53
CA CYS A 258 -1.02 33.68 -25.08
C CYS A 258 -0.93 34.79 -26.15
N GLN A 259 -1.12 36.04 -25.71
CA GLN A 259 -1.08 37.23 -26.56
C GLN A 259 -0.39 38.43 -25.87
N LYS A 260 0.38 38.19 -24.80
CA LYS A 260 0.95 39.26 -23.96
C LYS A 260 2.08 40.04 -24.64
N GLU A 261 2.92 39.35 -25.42
CA GLU A 261 4.08 39.96 -26.07
C GLU A 261 3.82 40.28 -27.55
N ARG A 262 4.62 41.20 -28.10
CA ARG A 262 4.58 41.52 -29.54
C ARG A 262 5.16 40.39 -30.41
N SER A 263 6.04 39.57 -29.84
CA SER A 263 6.71 38.47 -30.53
C SER A 263 5.94 37.14 -30.42
N GLN A 264 5.67 36.52 -31.56
CA GLN A 264 5.04 35.20 -31.66
C GLN A 264 5.85 34.12 -30.92
N ILE A 265 7.18 34.12 -31.04
CA ILE A 265 8.05 33.10 -30.43
C ILE A 265 7.92 33.14 -28.90
N LYS A 266 7.94 34.34 -28.33
CA LYS A 266 7.78 34.53 -26.89
C LYS A 266 6.39 34.19 -26.40
N ASN A 267 5.35 34.50 -27.19
CA ASN A 267 3.99 34.06 -26.89
C ASN A 267 3.87 32.52 -26.92
N ARG A 268 4.56 31.85 -27.87
CA ARG A 268 4.62 30.38 -27.93
C ARG A 268 5.31 29.78 -26.71
N GLU A 269 6.47 30.31 -26.31
CA GLU A 269 7.18 29.84 -25.10
C GLU A 269 6.34 30.04 -23.84
N THR A 270 5.67 31.18 -23.73
CA THR A 270 4.81 31.49 -22.59
C THR A 270 3.57 30.60 -22.56
N ALA A 271 2.94 30.37 -23.72
CA ALA A 271 1.83 29.43 -23.86
C ALA A 271 2.25 28.00 -23.49
N MET A 272 3.47 27.58 -23.87
CA MET A 272 4.02 26.27 -23.52
C MET A 272 4.26 26.14 -22.00
N LYS A 273 4.77 27.19 -21.34
CA LYS A 273 4.90 27.22 -19.88
C LYS A 273 3.54 27.08 -19.19
N ILE A 274 2.54 27.85 -19.63
CA ILE A 274 1.19 27.78 -19.08
C ILE A 274 0.56 26.41 -19.33
N LEU A 275 0.77 25.82 -20.51
CA LEU A 275 0.29 24.48 -20.82
C LEU A 275 0.93 23.44 -19.90
N LYS A 276 2.25 23.50 -19.70
CA LYS A 276 2.94 22.61 -18.76
C LYS A 276 2.39 22.75 -17.35
N SER A 277 2.16 23.97 -16.87
CA SER A 277 1.54 24.21 -15.56
C SER A 277 0.13 23.64 -15.46
N LYS A 278 -0.72 23.83 -16.48
CA LYS A 278 -2.08 23.27 -16.48
C LYS A 278 -2.10 21.74 -16.54
N LEU A 279 -1.23 21.14 -17.35
CA LEU A 279 -1.12 19.68 -17.42
C LEU A 279 -0.61 19.12 -16.09
N PHE A 280 0.31 19.81 -15.44
CA PHE A 280 0.79 19.45 -14.11
C PHE A 280 -0.30 19.52 -13.05
N GLU A 281 -1.08 20.60 -13.04
CA GLU A 281 -2.24 20.77 -12.16
C GLU A 281 -3.30 19.67 -12.40
N MET A 282 -3.64 19.37 -13.66
CA MET A 282 -4.58 18.28 -13.98
C MET A 282 -4.07 16.90 -13.54
N GLU A 283 -2.77 16.65 -13.64
CA GLU A 283 -2.18 15.38 -13.21
C GLU A 283 -2.13 15.26 -11.68
N LEU A 284 -1.84 16.37 -10.99
CA LEU A 284 -1.97 16.45 -9.54
C LEU A 284 -3.41 16.18 -9.09
N GLU A 285 -4.40 16.86 -9.68
CA GLU A 285 -5.82 16.65 -9.33
C GLU A 285 -6.26 15.20 -9.56
N LYS A 286 -5.79 14.54 -10.62
CA LYS A 286 -6.07 13.12 -10.87
C LYS A 286 -5.46 12.24 -9.78
N ARG A 287 -4.18 12.47 -9.44
CA ARG A 287 -3.50 11.74 -8.37
C ARG A 287 -4.19 11.96 -7.02
N GLU A 288 -4.57 13.20 -6.71
CA GLU A 288 -5.31 13.52 -5.49
C GLU A 288 -6.62 12.75 -5.43
N LYS A 289 -7.37 12.66 -6.54
CA LYS A 289 -8.59 11.84 -6.60
C LYS A 289 -8.30 10.35 -6.42
N GLU A 290 -7.27 9.81 -7.08
CA GLU A 290 -6.88 8.41 -6.87
C GLU A 290 -6.49 8.15 -5.42
N MET A 291 -5.80 9.10 -4.78
CA MET A 291 -5.42 9.03 -3.37
C MET A 291 -6.61 9.19 -2.44
N GLU A 292 -7.58 10.05 -2.76
CA GLU A 292 -8.85 10.18 -2.04
C GLU A 292 -9.69 8.90 -2.16
N ASP A 293 -9.74 8.28 -3.34
CA ASP A 293 -10.41 7.01 -3.55
C ASP A 293 -9.73 5.88 -2.74
N LEU A 294 -8.39 5.87 -2.70
CA LEU A 294 -7.60 4.94 -1.88
C LEU A 294 -7.79 5.20 -0.37
N LYS A 295 -7.82 6.46 0.06
CA LYS A 295 -8.21 6.86 1.42
C LYS A 295 -9.67 6.55 1.71
N GLY A 296 -10.50 6.38 0.67
CA GLY A 296 -11.94 6.17 0.74
C GLY A 296 -12.65 7.35 1.40
N THR A 297 -13.99 7.29 1.47
CA THR A 297 -14.73 8.16 2.40
C THR A 297 -14.24 7.88 3.81
N ASP A 298 -13.61 8.88 4.44
CA ASP A 298 -13.25 8.85 5.86
C ASP A 298 -14.43 8.25 6.62
N SER A 299 -14.23 7.03 7.12
CA SER A 299 -15.23 6.38 7.95
C SER A 299 -15.33 7.25 9.18
N LYS A 300 -16.40 8.04 9.27
CA LYS A 300 -16.64 8.92 10.40
C LYS A 300 -16.39 8.12 11.67
N ILE A 301 -15.63 8.69 12.61
CA ILE A 301 -15.31 8.06 13.89
C ILE A 301 -16.56 8.09 14.78
N GLU A 302 -17.57 7.37 14.32
CA GLU A 302 -18.90 7.31 14.87
C GLU A 302 -19.21 5.85 15.20
N TRP A 303 -20.09 5.68 16.18
CA TRP A 303 -20.49 4.38 16.67
C TRP A 303 -21.14 3.54 15.55
N GLY A 304 -20.67 2.30 15.37
CA GLY A 304 -21.17 1.38 14.33
C GLY A 304 -20.29 1.25 13.08
N SER A 305 -19.25 2.07 12.93
CA SER A 305 -18.26 1.98 11.83
C SER A 305 -17.03 1.13 12.17
N GLN A 306 -17.02 0.46 13.32
CA GLN A 306 -15.84 -0.23 13.83
C GLN A 306 -15.50 -1.51 13.05
N ILE A 307 -14.23 -1.65 12.66
CA ILE A 307 -13.73 -2.88 12.03
C ILE A 307 -13.35 -3.92 13.08
N ARG A 308 -12.81 -3.48 14.22
CA ARG A 308 -12.31 -4.37 15.27
C ARG A 308 -12.67 -3.84 16.66
N SER A 309 -12.99 -4.74 17.57
CA SER A 309 -13.27 -4.43 18.97
C SER A 309 -12.30 -5.15 19.88
N TYR A 310 -11.65 -4.37 20.74
CA TYR A 310 -10.70 -4.81 21.75
C TYR A 310 -11.39 -4.66 23.10
N VAL A 311 -11.89 -5.76 23.65
CA VAL A 311 -12.60 -5.76 24.94
C VAL A 311 -11.65 -6.30 25.99
N PHE A 312 -11.33 -5.49 26.99
CA PHE A 312 -10.51 -5.87 28.15
C PHE A 312 -11.39 -6.24 29.36
N HIS A 313 -12.59 -5.66 29.43
CA HIS A 313 -13.56 -5.91 30.50
C HIS A 313 -14.99 -5.87 29.93
N PRO A 314 -15.90 -6.79 30.30
CA PRO A 314 -15.81 -7.78 31.41
C PRO A 314 -15.08 -9.08 31.06
N TYR A 315 -14.83 -9.33 29.77
CA TYR A 315 -14.02 -10.44 29.29
C TYR A 315 -12.90 -9.89 28.41
N LYS A 316 -11.78 -10.61 28.34
CA LYS A 316 -10.67 -10.30 27.43
C LYS A 316 -10.93 -10.98 26.09
N MET A 317 -11.19 -10.19 25.04
CA MET A 317 -11.34 -10.69 23.68
C MET A 317 -11.10 -9.58 22.65
N VAL A 318 -10.36 -9.89 21.58
CA VAL A 318 -10.28 -9.07 20.38
C VAL A 318 -11.08 -9.74 19.28
N LYS A 319 -11.95 -8.99 18.61
CA LYS A 319 -12.81 -9.50 17.54
C LYS A 319 -12.83 -8.57 16.33
N ASP A 320 -12.58 -9.12 15.15
CA ASP A 320 -12.79 -8.44 13.88
C ASP A 320 -14.24 -8.66 13.42
N HIS A 321 -14.98 -7.58 13.18
CA HIS A 321 -16.39 -7.65 12.80
C HIS A 321 -16.61 -8.02 11.34
N ARG A 322 -15.57 -7.90 10.50
CA ARG A 322 -15.64 -8.21 9.07
C ARG A 322 -15.46 -9.70 8.83
N THR A 323 -14.37 -10.25 9.36
CA THR A 323 -14.00 -11.67 9.18
C THR A 323 -14.58 -12.59 10.26
N LYS A 324 -15.08 -12.02 11.37
CA LYS A 324 -15.53 -12.74 12.58
C LYS A 324 -14.42 -13.50 13.31
N ALA A 325 -13.15 -13.31 12.92
CA ALA A 325 -12.01 -13.84 13.65
C ALA A 325 -11.96 -13.24 15.07
N GLU A 326 -11.68 -14.08 16.06
CA GLU A 326 -11.58 -13.67 17.46
C GLU A 326 -10.38 -14.31 18.15
N GLU A 327 -9.77 -13.57 19.07
CA GLU A 327 -8.62 -13.99 19.87
C GLU A 327 -8.90 -13.66 21.34
N GLY A 328 -8.75 -14.65 22.21
CA GLY A 328 -8.99 -14.51 23.64
C GLY A 328 -7.83 -13.85 24.38
N ASN A 329 -6.61 -14.00 23.87
CA ASN A 329 -5.42 -13.39 24.47
C ASN A 329 -5.19 -11.98 23.93
N VAL A 330 -5.83 -11.00 24.57
CA VAL A 330 -5.72 -9.57 24.19
C VAL A 330 -4.28 -9.05 24.33
N ASP A 331 -3.55 -9.51 25.34
CA ASP A 331 -2.18 -9.03 25.61
C ASP A 331 -1.24 -9.41 24.45
N LYS A 332 -1.39 -10.63 23.90
CA LYS A 332 -0.67 -11.10 22.71
C LYS A 332 -0.94 -10.23 21.47
N VAL A 333 -2.20 -9.83 21.28
CA VAL A 333 -2.59 -8.95 20.16
C VAL A 333 -1.97 -7.57 20.32
N MET A 334 -1.99 -7.00 21.53
CA MET A 334 -1.37 -5.70 21.82
C MET A 334 0.16 -5.72 21.74
N ASP A 335 0.78 -6.89 21.92
CA ASP A 335 2.21 -7.11 21.69
C ASP A 335 2.57 -7.23 20.19
N GLY A 336 1.59 -7.17 19.28
CA GLY A 336 1.82 -7.11 17.84
C GLY A 336 1.48 -8.39 17.09
N ASP A 337 0.89 -9.41 17.72
CA ASP A 337 0.44 -10.62 17.02
C ASP A 337 -0.93 -10.41 16.33
N ILE A 338 -0.95 -9.57 15.30
CA ILE A 338 -2.13 -9.27 14.48
C ILE A 338 -2.15 -10.04 13.15
N ASN A 339 -1.17 -10.91 12.91
CA ASN A 339 -1.03 -11.67 11.66
C ASN A 339 -2.28 -12.52 11.37
N ASN A 340 -2.90 -13.11 12.39
CA ASN A 340 -4.14 -13.88 12.22
C ASN A 340 -5.26 -13.02 11.60
N PHE A 341 -5.46 -11.80 12.11
CA PHE A 341 -6.50 -10.90 11.59
C PHE A 341 -6.21 -10.43 10.17
N ILE A 342 -4.95 -10.09 9.88
CA ILE A 342 -4.51 -9.69 8.54
C ILE A 342 -4.74 -10.83 7.54
N ASN A 343 -4.32 -12.05 7.89
CA ASN A 343 -4.42 -13.21 7.01
C ASN A 343 -5.87 -13.58 6.72
N GLU A 344 -6.73 -13.60 7.75
CA GLU A 344 -8.17 -13.86 7.57
C GLU A 344 -8.84 -12.76 6.75
N TYR A 345 -8.42 -11.50 6.90
CA TYR A 345 -8.92 -10.40 6.07
C TYR A 345 -8.53 -10.57 4.60
N LEU A 346 -7.27 -10.89 4.32
CA LEU A 346 -6.79 -11.11 2.95
C LEU A 346 -7.51 -12.28 2.27
N LYS A 347 -7.78 -13.36 3.02
CA LYS A 347 -8.59 -14.49 2.52
C LYS A 347 -10.02 -14.06 2.23
N PHE A 348 -10.65 -13.30 3.11
CA PHE A 348 -12.03 -12.80 2.93
C PHE A 348 -12.17 -11.80 1.77
N TYR A 349 -11.14 -10.99 1.52
CA TYR A 349 -11.18 -9.99 0.47
C TYR A 349 -11.04 -10.60 -0.95
N LYS A 350 -10.26 -11.68 -1.07
CA LYS A 350 -9.97 -12.35 -2.35
C LYS A 350 -10.80 -13.62 -2.61
N GLY A 351 -11.37 -14.24 -1.56
CA GLY A 351 -12.20 -15.43 -1.64
C GLY A 351 -13.68 -15.10 -1.51
#